data_AF-A0A5B9YGE6-F1
#
_entry.id   AF-A0A5B9YGE6-F1
#
_cell.length_a   1.000
_cell.length_b   1.000
_cell.length_c   1.000
_cell.angle_alpha   90.00
_cell.angle_beta   90.00
_cell.angle_gamma   90.00
#
_symmetry.space_group_name_H-M   'P 1'
#
loop_
_entity.id
_entity.type
_entity.pdbx_description
1 polymer ?
#
loop_
_entity_poly.entity_id
_entity_poly.type
_entity_poly.pdbx_seq_one_letter_code
_entity_poly.pdbx_strand_id
1 'polypeptide(L)'
;MEKLREPIKKVVDALGKQYTLMRIDGDWCLYRDLGNGYDIEVNLRGTRKISIQATVYVWQIRDQLRVVEMIQGIKDIEDLKDILMGVVNKTNRLSENRDKVYKPIFQLI
;
A
#
# COMPACT_ATOMS: atom_id res chain seq x y z
N MET A 1 21.02 13.63 -6.35
CA MET A 1 19.82 12.79 -6.15
C MET A 1 19.98 11.53 -6.97
N GLU A 2 19.73 10.36 -6.40
CA GLU A 2 19.75 9.11 -7.15
C GLU A 2 18.64 9.12 -8.21
N LYS A 3 18.99 8.81 -9.45
CA LYS A 3 18.03 8.82 -10.56
C LYS A 3 17.14 7.57 -10.47
N LEU A 4 15.83 7.76 -10.41
CA LEU A 4 14.87 6.66 -10.49
C LEU A 4 15.07 5.88 -11.79
N ARG A 5 15.03 4.55 -11.69
CA ARG A 5 15.09 3.66 -12.86
C ARG A 5 13.78 3.77 -13.65
N GLU A 6 13.85 3.64 -14.97
CA GLU A 6 12.67 3.77 -15.86
C GLU A 6 11.49 2.88 -15.46
N PRO A 7 11.66 1.60 -15.05
CA PRO A 7 10.54 0.79 -14.58
C PRO A 7 9.84 1.36 -13.34
N ILE A 8 10.60 1.98 -12.41
CA ILE A 8 10.04 2.58 -11.19
C ILE A 8 9.21 3.81 -11.54
N LYS A 9 9.70 4.66 -12.46
CA LYS A 9 8.95 5.84 -12.93
C LYS A 9 7.61 5.46 -13.54
N LYS A 10 7.58 4.42 -14.38
CA LYS A 10 6.34 3.91 -14.98
C LYS A 10 5.31 3.51 -13.92
N VAL A 11 5.73 2.88 -12.82
CA VAL A 11 4.82 2.52 -11.73
C VAL A 11 4.32 3.75 -11.00
N VAL A 12 5.20 4.71 -10.69
CA VAL A 12 4.82 5.99 -10.05
C VAL A 12 3.78 6.72 -10.89
N ASP A 13 4.02 6.84 -12.19
CA ASP A 13 3.11 7.49 -13.13
C ASP A 13 1.78 6.73 -13.25
N ALA A 14 1.82 5.39 -13.26
CA ALA A 14 0.63 4.55 -13.40
C ALA A 14 -0.26 4.51 -12.15
N LEU A 15 0.32 4.56 -10.95
CA LEU A 15 -0.43 4.53 -9.69
C LEU A 15 -0.93 5.92 -9.26
N GLY A 16 -0.26 6.98 -9.72
CA GLY A 16 -0.71 8.36 -9.60
C GLY A 16 -0.54 8.97 -8.21
N LYS A 17 -1.09 10.18 -8.04
CA LYS A 17 -0.85 11.09 -6.90
C LYS A 17 -1.35 10.58 -5.54
N GLN A 18 -2.15 9.52 -5.52
CA GLN A 18 -2.60 8.89 -4.29
C GLN A 18 -1.48 8.11 -3.58
N TYR A 19 -0.35 7.87 -4.26
CA TYR A 19 0.85 7.30 -3.67
C TYR A 19 1.96 8.35 -3.59
N THR A 20 2.67 8.34 -2.46
CA THR A 20 3.86 9.15 -2.24
C THR A 20 5.10 8.28 -2.43
N LEU A 21 6.00 8.71 -3.31
CA LEU A 21 7.29 8.06 -3.47
C LEU A 21 8.25 8.49 -2.35
N MET A 22 8.77 7.53 -1.60
CA MET A 22 9.68 7.77 -0.50
C MET A 22 10.71 6.63 -0.32
N ARG A 23 11.64 6.81 0.61
CA ARG A 23 12.60 5.78 1.01
C ARG A 23 12.17 5.17 2.34
N ILE A 24 12.02 3.85 2.37
CA ILE A 24 11.72 3.07 3.58
C ILE A 24 12.77 1.96 3.66
N ASP A 25 13.44 1.83 4.79
CA ASP A 25 14.52 0.84 5.02
C ASP A 25 15.61 0.83 3.92
N GLY A 26 15.87 1.99 3.31
CA GLY A 26 16.84 2.14 2.23
C GLY A 26 16.33 1.75 0.84
N ASP A 27 15.13 1.21 0.69
CA ASP A 27 14.48 0.86 -0.58
C ASP A 27 13.55 1.98 -1.08
N TRP A 28 13.31 2.05 -2.40
CA TRP A 28 12.29 2.94 -2.96
C TRP A 28 10.91 2.31 -2.77
N CYS A 29 10.03 3.02 -2.08
CA CYS A 29 8.67 2.58 -1.80
C CYS A 29 7.65 3.62 -2.26
N LEU A 30 6.50 3.13 -2.73
CA LEU A 30 5.30 3.95 -2.88
C LEU A 30 4.41 3.71 -1.68
N TYR A 31 4.15 4.77 -0.92
CA TYR A 31 3.36 4.74 0.29
C TYR A 31 2.00 5.40 0.08
N ARG A 32 0.95 4.85 0.69
CA ARG A 32 -0.39 5.43 0.70
C ARG A 32 -1.06 5.22 2.05
N ASP A 33 -1.42 6.32 2.69
CA ASP A 33 -2.34 6.36 3.83
C ASP A 33 -3.79 6.24 3.31
N LEU A 34 -4.56 5.29 3.84
CA LEU A 34 -5.97 5.10 3.44
C LEU A 34 -6.96 5.83 4.36
N GLY A 35 -6.49 6.41 5.47
CA GLY A 35 -7.32 7.10 6.47
C GLY A 35 -8.24 6.19 7.29
N ASN A 36 -8.19 4.87 7.04
CA ASN A 36 -9.08 3.89 7.66
C ASN A 36 -8.38 3.03 8.73
N GLY A 37 -7.17 3.44 9.15
CA GLY A 37 -6.34 2.71 10.11
C GLY A 37 -5.45 1.64 9.48
N TYR A 38 -5.43 1.57 8.15
CA TYR A 38 -4.50 0.77 7.36
C TYR A 38 -3.74 1.63 6.35
N ASP A 39 -2.49 1.27 6.11
CA ASP A 39 -1.65 1.90 5.08
C ASP A 39 -1.14 0.85 4.09
N ILE A 40 -0.80 1.32 2.90
CA ILE A 40 -0.20 0.51 1.85
C ILE A 40 1.23 0.98 1.61
N GLU A 41 2.15 0.03 1.61
CA GLU A 41 3.51 0.21 1.14
C GLU A 41 3.77 -0.71 -0.06
N VAL A 42 4.29 -0.15 -1.14
CA VAL A 42 4.74 -0.91 -2.32
C VAL A 42 6.25 -0.76 -2.45
N ASN A 43 7.00 -1.78 -2.04
CA ASN A 43 8.45 -1.82 -2.24
C ASN A 43 8.74 -2.16 -3.72
N LEU A 44 9.46 -1.27 -4.40
CA LEU A 44 9.75 -1.39 -5.83
C LEU A 44 11.20 -1.79 -6.07
N ARG A 45 11.40 -3.03 -6.51
CA ARG A 45 12.71 -3.53 -6.95
C ARG A 45 12.74 -3.57 -8.47
N GLY A 46 13.51 -2.65 -9.06
CA GLY A 46 13.81 -2.70 -10.49
C GLY A 46 14.99 -3.63 -10.74
N THR A 47 14.83 -4.69 -11.53
CA THR A 47 15.99 -5.45 -12.03
C THR A 47 16.67 -4.68 -13.17
N ARG A 48 17.88 -5.08 -13.59
CA ARG A 48 18.54 -4.52 -14.80
C ARG A 48 17.75 -4.84 -16.08
N LYS A 49 16.88 -5.85 -16.04
CA LYS A 49 15.97 -6.21 -17.12
C LYS A 49 14.64 -5.45 -16.90
N ILE A 50 14.00 -5.10 -18.01
CA ILE A 50 12.90 -4.14 -18.19
C ILE A 50 11.67 -4.33 -17.25
N SER A 51 11.57 -5.44 -16.52
CA SER A 51 10.44 -5.77 -15.64
C SER A 51 10.57 -5.21 -14.22
N ILE A 52 9.44 -4.79 -13.67
CA ILE A 52 9.31 -4.46 -12.24
C ILE A 52 9.27 -5.74 -11.40
N GLN A 53 9.68 -5.64 -10.14
CA GLN A 53 9.38 -6.61 -9.10
C GLN A 53 8.87 -5.84 -7.88
N ALA A 54 7.58 -5.93 -7.63
CA ALA A 54 6.92 -5.25 -6.52
C ALA A 54 6.54 -6.23 -5.41
N THR A 55 6.65 -5.74 -4.18
CA THR A 55 6.05 -6.36 -3.00
C THR A 55 5.12 -5.33 -2.36
N VAL A 56 3.87 -5.73 -2.12
CA VAL A 56 2.87 -4.92 -1.40
C VAL A 56 2.82 -5.37 0.06
N TYR A 57 2.95 -4.44 0.98
CA TYR A 57 2.70 -4.62 2.41
C TYR A 57 1.46 -3.82 2.80
N VAL A 58 0.59 -4.45 3.58
CA VAL A 58 -0.55 -3.78 4.20
C VAL A 58 -0.26 -3.66 5.69
N TRP A 59 -0.17 -2.43 6.16
CA TRP A 59 0.09 -2.11 7.55
C TRP A 59 -1.22 -1.82 8.26
N GLN A 60 -1.44 -2.42 9.43
CA GLN A 60 -2.38 -1.88 10.41
C GLN A 60 -1.62 -0.86 11.26
N ILE A 61 -2.19 0.33 11.47
CA ILE A 61 -1.51 1.42 12.19
C ILE A 61 -2.28 1.97 13.40
N ARG A 62 -3.61 1.81 13.45
CA ARG A 62 -4.44 2.49 14.47
C ARG A 62 -4.27 1.95 15.90
N ASP A 63 -4.11 0.63 16.10
CA ASP A 63 -4.00 0.02 17.45
C ASP A 63 -2.68 -0.68 17.71
N GLN A 64 -2.12 -1.24 16.66
CA GLN A 64 -0.87 -1.98 16.66
C GLN A 64 -0.23 -1.75 15.32
N LEU A 65 1.03 -1.32 15.32
CA LEU A 65 1.83 -1.23 14.10
C LEU A 65 2.28 -2.64 13.72
N ARG A 66 1.65 -3.23 12.71
CA ARG A 66 2.02 -4.55 12.19
C ARG A 66 1.64 -4.74 10.73
N VAL A 67 2.41 -5.56 10.03
CA VAL A 67 2.04 -6.05 8.70
C VAL A 67 0.92 -7.08 8.86
N VAL A 68 -0.22 -6.84 8.23
CA VAL A 68 -1.37 -7.76 8.23
C VAL A 68 -1.49 -8.55 6.93
N GLU A 69 -0.82 -8.12 5.88
CA GLU A 69 -0.79 -8.81 4.59
C GLU A 69 0.49 -8.45 3.81
N MET A 70 1.04 -9.43 3.12
CA MET A 70 2.23 -9.28 2.27
C MET A 70 2.01 -10.04 0.97
N ILE A 71 2.13 -9.34 -0.16
CA ILE A 71 1.93 -9.90 -1.50
C ILE A 71 3.20 -9.65 -2.30
N GLN A 72 3.87 -10.73 -2.71
CA GLN A 72 5.18 -10.68 -3.35
C GLN A 72 5.13 -11.17 -4.79
N GLY A 73 6.16 -10.84 -5.57
CA GLY A 73 6.37 -11.43 -6.90
C GLY A 73 5.54 -10.79 -8.00
N ILE A 74 5.02 -9.58 -7.77
CA ILE A 74 4.23 -8.83 -8.75
C ILE A 74 5.16 -8.26 -9.81
N LYS A 75 4.94 -8.62 -11.07
CA LYS A 75 5.84 -8.28 -12.19
C LYS A 75 5.18 -7.43 -13.28
N ASP A 76 3.87 -7.28 -13.21
CA ASP A 76 3.06 -6.53 -14.16
C ASP A 76 2.35 -5.36 -13.45
N ILE A 77 2.17 -4.24 -14.18
CA ILE A 77 1.59 -3.02 -13.62
C ILE A 77 0.08 -3.13 -13.48
N GLU A 78 -0.61 -3.83 -14.39
CA GLU A 78 -2.05 -4.04 -14.30
C GLU A 78 -2.37 -5.02 -13.17
N ASP A 79 -1.61 -6.10 -13.04
CA ASP A 79 -1.71 -7.00 -11.87
C ASP A 79 -1.51 -6.24 -10.55
N LEU A 80 -0.54 -5.33 -10.51
CA LEU A 80 -0.31 -4.48 -9.33
C LEU A 80 -1.54 -3.61 -9.03
N LYS A 81 -2.15 -2.97 -10.03
CA LYS A 81 -3.35 -2.15 -9.84
C LYS A 81 -4.53 -2.96 -9.31
N ASP A 82 -4.77 -4.14 -9.88
CA ASP A 82 -5.86 -5.01 -9.46
C ASP A 82 -5.68 -5.50 -8.02
N ILE A 83 -4.45 -5.88 -7.66
CA ILE A 83 -4.09 -6.23 -6.28
C ILE A 83 -4.33 -5.06 -5.33
N LEU A 84 -3.86 -3.86 -5.68
CA LEU A 84 -4.03 -2.67 -4.84
C LEU A 84 -5.50 -2.30 -4.68
N MET A 85 -6.30 -2.42 -5.73
CA MET A 85 -7.75 -2.20 -5.67
C MET A 85 -8.42 -3.22 -4.75
N GLY A 86 -8.05 -4.49 -4.86
CA GLY A 86 -8.52 -5.56 -3.96
C GLY A 86 -8.17 -5.29 -2.50
N VAL A 87 -6.93 -4.88 -2.23
CA VAL A 87 -6.44 -4.52 -0.89
C VAL A 87 -7.24 -3.36 -0.32
N VAL A 88 -7.42 -2.27 -1.05
CA VAL A 88 -8.20 -1.11 -0.60
C VAL A 88 -9.65 -1.50 -0.26
N ASN A 89 -10.28 -2.30 -1.12
CA ASN A 89 -11.64 -2.77 -0.88
C ASN A 89 -11.74 -3.65 0.37
N LYS A 90 -10.74 -4.51 0.59
CA LYS A 90 -10.65 -5.38 1.76
C LYS A 90 -10.45 -4.58 3.05
N THR A 91 -9.51 -3.63 3.08
CA THR A 91 -9.23 -2.82 4.28
C THR A 91 -10.38 -1.91 4.65
N ASN A 92 -11.10 -1.33 3.67
CA ASN A 92 -12.31 -0.55 3.93
C ASN A 92 -13.40 -1.39 4.61
N ARG A 93 -13.64 -2.63 4.15
CA ARG A 93 -14.60 -3.54 4.79
C ARG A 93 -14.18 -3.91 6.22
N LEU A 94 -12.89 -4.12 6.45
CA LEU A 94 -12.35 -4.42 7.78
C LEU A 94 -12.51 -3.25 8.75
N SER A 95 -12.22 -2.02 8.30
CA SER A 95 -12.40 -0.82 9.13
C SER A 95 -13.87 -0.59 9.47
N GLU A 96 -14.79 -0.74 8.52
CA GLU A 96 -16.23 -0.58 8.77
C GLU A 96 -16.77 -1.60 9.78
N ASN A 97 -16.38 -2.88 9.64
CA ASN A 97 -16.81 -3.92 10.57
C ASN A 97 -16.29 -3.66 11.98
N ARG A 98 -15.07 -3.13 12.09
CA ARG A 98 -14.49 -2.76 13.37
C ARG A 98 -15.23 -1.59 14.02
N ASP A 99 -15.54 -0.53 13.28
CA ASP A 99 -16.23 0.66 13.81
C ASP A 99 -17.68 0.33 14.25
N LYS A 100 -18.30 -0.70 13.67
CA LYS A 100 -19.60 -1.24 14.14
C LYS A 100 -19.50 -1.93 15.50
N VAL A 101 -18.40 -2.63 15.77
CA VAL A 101 -18.16 -3.33 17.05
C VAL A 101 -17.75 -2.34 18.14
N TYR A 102 -16.98 -1.32 17.78
CA TYR A 102 -16.53 -0.25 18.69
C TYR A 102 -17.34 1.05 18.48
N LYS A 103 -18.66 0.98 18.67
CA LYS A 103 -19.42 2.23 18.91
C LYS A 103 -19.08 2.74 20.31
N PRO A 104 -18.62 4.00 20.48
CA PRO A 104 -18.43 4.57 21.80
C PRO A 104 -19.77 4.53 22.55
N ILE A 105 -19.74 4.09 23.82
CA ILE A 105 -20.92 3.97 24.70
C ILE A 105 -21.58 5.36 24.98
N PHE A 106 -20.99 6.46 24.50
CA PHE A 106 -21.41 7.83 24.74
C PHE A 106 -22.67 8.30 23.98
N GLN A 107 -23.53 7.40 23.48
CA GLN A 107 -24.83 7.75 22.89
C GLN A 107 -26.04 7.27 23.73
N LEU A 108 -25.82 6.92 25.00
CA LEU A 108 -26.87 6.67 25.99
C LEU A 108 -26.87 7.76 27.07
N ILE A 109 -27.19 8.99 26.68
CA ILE A 109 -27.69 10.03 27.61
C ILE A 109 -28.72 10.89 26.88
#